data_AF-A0A9N9DJD4-F1
#
_entry.id   AF-A0A9N9DJD4-F1
#
_cell.length_a   1.000
_cell.length_b   1.000
_cell.length_c   1.000
_cell.angle_alpha   90.00
_cell.angle_beta   90.00
_cell.angle_gamma   90.00
#
_symmetry.space_group_name_H-M   'P 1'
#
loop_
_entity.id
_entity.type
_entity.pdbx_description
1 polymer ?
#
loop_
_entity_poly.entity_id
_entity_poly.type
_entity_poly.pdbx_seq_one_letter_code
_entity_poly.pdbx_strand_id
1 'polypeptide(L)'
;MSTTEAEPLLRDGDSESSFGITKEQLADLVDPKSPDLLREYGDVEQILKKLRVNPTEGLSSDEGLGEGSGKGGAFRDRRKYYGKNILPDVASKSLFSLIWEAYQDKTLIMLSIASLFSLAVGISEDYSSRHPEGEPRVGWVEGVAILAAVAAVVLTNAINDYQKEKQFKKLNAKKEDRSVKLIRDGREKQVSVHEINVGDIL
;
A
#
# COMPACT_ATOMS: atom_id res chain seq x y z
N MET A 1 -3.18 -11.35 -24.73
CA MET A 1 -3.57 -10.60 -23.52
C MET A 1 -3.56 -11.55 -22.36
N SER A 2 -2.46 -11.56 -21.61
CA SER A 2 -2.24 -12.42 -20.46
C SER A 2 -2.54 -11.60 -19.23
N THR A 3 -3.61 -11.92 -18.52
CA THR A 3 -3.94 -11.34 -17.22
C THR A 3 -3.01 -11.96 -16.20
N THR A 4 -2.14 -11.13 -15.62
CA THR A 4 -1.35 -11.44 -14.44
C THR A 4 -2.30 -11.57 -13.25
N GLU A 5 -2.80 -12.78 -13.00
CA GLU A 5 -3.44 -13.10 -11.73
C GLU A 5 -2.37 -13.10 -10.64
N ALA A 6 -2.61 -12.31 -9.59
CA ALA A 6 -1.74 -12.23 -8.43
C ALA A 6 -1.70 -13.61 -7.74
N GLU A 7 -0.49 -14.15 -7.57
CA GLU A 7 -0.27 -15.38 -6.82
C GLU A 7 -0.84 -15.25 -5.39
N PRO A 8 -1.64 -16.22 -4.92
CA PRO A 8 -2.06 -16.25 -3.52
C PRO A 8 -0.84 -16.61 -2.65
N LEU A 9 -0.48 -15.70 -1.73
CA LEU A 9 0.63 -15.86 -0.77
C LEU A 9 0.33 -16.87 0.36
N LEU A 10 -0.37 -17.96 0.08
CA LEU A 10 -0.66 -18.98 1.08
C LEU A 10 -0.22 -20.33 0.55
N ARG A 11 1.01 -20.68 0.92
CA ARG A 11 1.56 -22.02 0.78
C ARG A 11 0.81 -22.91 1.78
N ASP A 12 -0.01 -23.82 1.24
CA ASP A 12 -0.63 -24.89 2.01
C ASP A 12 0.45 -25.64 2.79
N GLY A 13 0.26 -25.64 4.10
CA GLY A 13 1.07 -26.35 5.07
C GLY A 13 0.15 -26.74 6.20
N ASP A 14 -0.52 -27.89 6.03
CA ASP A 14 -1.05 -28.67 7.14
C ASP A 14 0.08 -28.95 8.13
N SER A 15 0.20 -28.09 9.13
CA SER A 15 0.90 -28.37 10.37
C SER A 15 -0.15 -28.29 11.46
N GLU A 16 -0.36 -29.39 12.20
CA GLU A 16 -1.23 -29.48 13.38
C GLU A 16 -1.45 -28.12 14.04
N SER A 17 -2.61 -27.52 13.77
CA SER A 17 -2.82 -26.11 14.04
C SER A 17 -2.83 -25.89 15.55
N SER A 18 -1.95 -25.01 16.05
CA SER A 18 -1.91 -24.66 17.48
C SER A 18 -3.24 -24.09 17.99
N PHE A 19 -4.11 -23.66 17.06
CA PHE A 19 -5.43 -23.10 17.29
C PHE A 19 -6.52 -23.91 16.57
N GLY A 20 -7.74 -23.93 17.15
CA GLY A 20 -8.87 -24.73 16.65
C GLY A 20 -9.81 -24.00 15.70
N ILE A 21 -9.45 -22.80 15.22
CA ILE A 21 -10.25 -21.97 14.31
C ILE A 21 -9.34 -21.19 13.37
N THR A 22 -9.68 -21.10 12.07
CA THR A 22 -8.89 -20.39 11.06
C THR A 22 -9.26 -18.91 10.95
N LYS A 23 -8.46 -18.13 10.23
CA LYS A 23 -8.73 -16.71 9.96
C LYS A 23 -9.95 -16.52 9.04
N GLU A 24 -10.17 -17.44 8.11
CA GLU A 24 -11.31 -17.43 7.18
C GLU A 24 -12.61 -17.67 7.94
N GLN A 25 -12.65 -18.66 8.83
CA GLN A 25 -13.82 -18.94 9.67
C GLN A 25 -14.19 -17.75 10.56
N LEU A 26 -13.19 -16.99 11.04
CA LEU A 26 -13.42 -15.77 11.80
C LEU A 26 -13.91 -14.62 10.90
N ALA A 27 -13.44 -14.53 9.65
CA ALA A 27 -13.87 -13.52 8.69
C ALA A 27 -15.34 -13.72 8.30
N ASP A 28 -15.76 -14.97 8.07
CA ASP A 28 -17.14 -15.33 7.70
C ASP A 28 -18.16 -14.93 8.79
N LEU A 29 -17.74 -14.85 10.06
CA LEU A 29 -18.60 -14.37 11.16
C LEU A 29 -18.83 -12.86 11.13
N VAL A 30 -17.94 -12.11 10.48
CA VAL A 30 -17.94 -10.64 10.46
C VAL A 30 -18.56 -10.11 9.17
N ASP A 31 -18.34 -10.77 8.03
CA ASP A 31 -18.76 -10.29 6.71
C ASP A 31 -19.32 -11.41 5.80
N PRO A 32 -20.66 -11.53 5.63
CA PRO A 32 -21.70 -10.77 6.32
C PRO A 32 -21.88 -11.26 7.77
N LYS A 33 -22.14 -10.33 8.69
CA LYS A 33 -22.36 -10.64 10.11
C LYS A 33 -23.50 -11.64 10.31
N SER A 34 -23.17 -12.90 10.61
CA SER A 34 -24.14 -13.98 10.76
C SER A 34 -24.14 -14.58 12.17
N PRO A 35 -25.16 -14.32 13.00
CA PRO A 35 -25.27 -14.94 14.32
C PRO A 35 -25.55 -16.45 14.24
N ASP A 36 -26.05 -16.94 13.11
CA ASP A 36 -26.35 -18.36 12.92
C ASP A 36 -25.06 -19.20 12.74
N LEU A 37 -24.06 -18.71 11.99
CA LEU A 37 -22.74 -19.35 11.91
C LEU A 37 -22.03 -19.40 13.26
N LEU A 38 -22.23 -18.39 14.11
CA LEU A 38 -21.71 -18.39 15.47
C LEU A 38 -22.27 -19.56 16.30
N ARG A 39 -23.58 -19.83 16.16
CA ARG A 39 -24.24 -20.98 16.83
C ARG A 39 -23.72 -22.31 16.28
N GLU A 40 -23.54 -22.39 14.97
CA GLU A 40 -22.97 -23.58 14.32
C GLU A 40 -21.54 -23.88 14.79
N TYR A 41 -20.73 -22.85 15.02
CA TYR A 41 -19.34 -22.99 15.51
C TYR A 41 -19.20 -23.29 17.00
N GLY A 42 -20.31 -23.44 17.72
CA GLY A 42 -20.35 -23.84 19.12
C GLY A 42 -20.52 -22.67 20.11
N ASP A 43 -21.01 -21.52 19.63
CA ASP A 43 -21.21 -20.30 20.42
C ASP A 43 -19.88 -19.64 20.88
N VAL A 44 -19.99 -18.46 21.50
CA VAL A 44 -18.86 -17.62 21.91
C VAL A 44 -17.86 -18.38 22.79
N GLU A 45 -18.34 -19.21 23.72
CA GLU A 45 -17.48 -19.97 24.63
C GLU A 45 -16.57 -20.96 23.90
N GLN A 46 -17.08 -21.65 22.87
CA GLN A 46 -16.23 -22.55 22.09
C GLN A 46 -15.23 -21.81 21.22
N ILE A 47 -15.59 -20.65 20.69
CA ILE A 47 -14.64 -19.81 19.96
C ILE A 47 -13.51 -19.35 20.89
N LEU A 48 -13.82 -18.87 22.10
CA LEU A 48 -12.82 -18.50 23.10
C LEU A 48 -11.89 -19.68 23.45
N LYS A 49 -12.46 -20.88 23.63
CA LYS A 49 -11.69 -22.10 23.86
C LYS A 49 -10.78 -22.45 22.68
N LYS A 50 -11.30 -22.38 21.44
CA LYS A 50 -10.53 -22.62 20.20
C LYS A 50 -9.40 -21.59 19.99
N LEU A 51 -9.61 -20.35 20.43
CA LEU A 51 -8.64 -19.26 20.41
C LEU A 51 -7.65 -19.29 21.59
N ARG A 52 -7.89 -20.14 22.60
CA ARG A 52 -7.16 -20.21 23.87
C ARG A 52 -7.14 -18.88 24.62
N VAL A 53 -8.31 -18.24 24.72
CA VAL A 53 -8.51 -16.94 25.40
C VAL A 53 -9.31 -17.16 26.68
N ASN A 54 -8.89 -16.52 27.77
CA ASN A 54 -9.71 -16.44 28.97
C ASN A 54 -10.63 -15.20 28.87
N PRO A 55 -11.97 -15.34 29.01
CA PRO A 55 -12.89 -14.20 28.91
C PRO A 55 -12.68 -13.10 29.96
N THR A 56 -12.10 -13.42 31.12
CA THR A 56 -11.84 -12.44 32.18
C THR A 56 -10.40 -11.96 32.22
N GLU A 57 -9.46 -12.85 31.92
CA GLU A 57 -8.02 -12.53 31.99
C GLU A 57 -7.41 -12.12 30.65
N GLY A 58 -8.14 -12.33 29.54
CA GLY A 58 -7.68 -12.08 28.19
C GLY A 58 -6.62 -13.08 27.73
N LEU A 59 -5.72 -12.62 26.87
CA LEU A 59 -4.60 -13.41 26.38
C LEU A 59 -3.43 -13.43 27.38
N SER A 60 -2.83 -14.61 27.56
CA SER A 60 -1.60 -14.77 28.34
C SER A 60 -0.36 -14.47 27.48
N SER A 61 0.58 -13.69 28.00
CA SER A 61 1.79 -13.27 27.29
C SER A 61 2.75 -14.42 26.97
N ASP A 62 2.66 -15.54 27.70
CA ASP A 62 3.51 -16.72 27.52
C ASP A 62 2.92 -17.78 26.57
N GLU A 63 1.63 -17.68 26.23
CA GLU A 63 0.76 -18.59 25.43
C GLU A 63 0.84 -20.10 25.76
N GLY A 64 1.79 -20.56 26.58
CA GLY A 64 2.01 -21.96 26.94
C GLY A 64 2.34 -22.88 25.76
N LEU A 65 2.70 -22.33 24.58
CA LEU A 65 2.83 -23.07 23.32
C LEU A 65 4.22 -23.67 23.04
N GLY A 66 5.10 -23.76 24.04
CA GLY A 66 6.35 -24.55 23.96
C GLY A 66 7.40 -24.21 25.01
N GLU A 67 8.30 -25.16 25.28
CA GLU A 67 9.50 -25.03 26.15
C GLU A 67 10.55 -24.09 25.52
N GLY A 68 10.23 -22.80 25.40
CA GLY A 68 11.13 -21.85 24.74
C GLY A 68 10.71 -20.38 24.80
N SER A 69 9.75 -20.02 25.68
CA SER A 69 9.20 -18.64 25.76
C SER A 69 10.23 -17.57 26.13
N GLY A 70 11.47 -17.94 26.44
CA GLY A 70 12.57 -17.01 26.74
C GLY A 70 13.23 -16.32 25.54
N LYS A 71 13.01 -16.75 24.28
CA LYS A 71 13.74 -16.18 23.12
C LYS A 71 12.89 -15.80 21.90
N GLY A 72 11.59 -16.13 21.88
CA GLY A 72 10.73 -15.99 20.69
C GLY A 72 9.87 -14.72 20.59
N GLY A 73 9.79 -13.91 21.65
CA GLY A 73 8.82 -12.82 21.77
C GLY A 73 7.39 -13.33 22.02
N ALA A 74 6.60 -12.55 22.77
CA ALA A 74 5.20 -12.89 23.07
C ALA A 74 4.37 -13.01 21.77
N PHE A 75 3.39 -13.92 21.76
CA PHE A 75 2.43 -14.13 20.67
C PHE A 75 3.02 -14.59 19.32
N ARG A 76 4.22 -15.20 19.31
CA ARG A 76 4.90 -15.59 18.07
C ARG A 76 4.07 -16.57 17.22
N ASP A 77 3.54 -17.61 17.86
CA ASP A 77 2.85 -18.69 17.14
C ASP A 77 1.47 -18.22 16.68
N ARG A 78 0.77 -17.44 17.50
CA ARG A 78 -0.47 -16.73 17.09
C ARG A 78 -0.25 -15.81 15.90
N ARG A 79 0.81 -14.99 15.91
CA ARG A 79 1.14 -14.08 14.80
C ARG A 79 1.59 -14.83 13.55
N LYS A 80 2.20 -16.01 13.71
CA LYS A 80 2.54 -16.88 12.58
C LYS A 80 1.28 -17.48 11.93
N TYR A 81 0.29 -17.83 12.74
CA TYR A 81 -0.93 -18.47 12.27
C TYR A 81 -1.98 -17.47 11.72
N TYR A 82 -2.31 -16.43 12.49
CA TYR A 82 -3.33 -15.44 12.11
C TYR A 82 -2.77 -14.22 11.37
N GLY A 83 -1.47 -13.99 11.43
CA GLY A 83 -0.84 -12.76 10.91
C GLY A 83 -0.73 -11.66 11.97
N LYS A 84 -0.24 -10.49 11.53
CA LYS A 84 -0.10 -9.27 12.34
C LYS A 84 -1.17 -8.26 11.94
N ASN A 85 -1.59 -7.41 12.88
CA ASN A 85 -2.53 -6.31 12.59
C ASN A 85 -1.84 -5.10 11.94
N ILE A 86 -1.21 -5.33 10.78
CA ILE A 86 -0.51 -4.30 10.02
C ILE A 86 -1.02 -4.39 8.59
N LEU A 87 -1.62 -3.29 8.11
CA LEU A 87 -2.00 -3.19 6.71
C LEU A 87 -0.74 -3.13 5.83
N PRO A 88 -0.74 -3.80 4.67
CA PRO A 88 0.40 -3.72 3.78
C PRO A 88 0.60 -2.28 3.29
N ASP A 89 1.85 -1.82 3.31
CA ASP A 89 2.24 -0.53 2.77
C ASP A 89 1.91 -0.46 1.27
N VAL A 90 1.13 0.54 0.85
CA VAL A 90 0.96 0.83 -0.58
C VAL A 90 2.30 1.25 -1.16
N ALA A 91 2.73 0.60 -2.25
CA ALA A 91 3.97 0.93 -2.93
C ALA A 91 3.91 2.37 -3.47
N SER A 92 4.90 3.19 -3.13
CA SER A 92 4.98 4.56 -3.61
C SER A 92 5.34 4.58 -5.10
N LYS A 93 4.68 5.43 -5.89
CA LYS A 93 5.05 5.63 -7.29
C LYS A 93 6.46 6.23 -7.38
N SER A 94 7.23 5.77 -8.38
CA SER A 94 8.53 6.36 -8.66
C SER A 94 8.37 7.72 -9.33
N LEU A 95 9.35 8.61 -9.17
CA LEU A 95 9.36 9.92 -9.83
C LEU A 95 9.19 9.79 -11.36
N PHE A 96 9.84 8.81 -11.98
CA PHE A 96 9.69 8.56 -13.42
C PHE A 96 8.28 8.13 -13.81
N SER A 97 7.63 7.30 -12.98
CA SER A 97 6.22 6.93 -13.20
C SER A 97 5.31 8.16 -13.12
N LEU A 98 5.56 9.06 -12.18
CA LEU A 98 4.80 10.30 -12.01
C LEU A 98 5.03 11.29 -13.16
N ILE A 99 6.27 11.39 -13.65
CA ILE A 99 6.61 12.19 -14.85
C ILE A 99 5.88 11.64 -16.06
N TRP A 100 5.89 10.32 -16.24
CA TRP A 100 5.21 9.68 -17.36
C TRP A 100 3.69 9.90 -17.30
N GLU A 101 3.09 9.75 -16.12
CA GLU A 101 1.67 10.00 -15.89
C GLU A 101 1.31 11.48 -16.14
N ALA A 102 2.13 12.41 -15.66
CA ALA A 102 1.95 13.85 -15.91
C ALA A 102 2.08 14.22 -17.40
N TYR A 103 2.88 13.48 -18.18
CA TYR A 103 3.04 13.70 -19.62
C TYR A 103 1.86 13.16 -20.45
N GLN A 104 1.04 12.25 -19.94
CA GLN A 104 -0.12 11.69 -20.66
C GLN A 104 -1.29 12.69 -20.82
N ASP A 105 -1.13 13.95 -20.41
CA ASP A 105 -2.08 15.02 -20.68
C ASP A 105 -2.18 15.29 -22.19
N LYS A 106 -3.39 15.19 -22.75
CA LYS A 106 -3.67 15.40 -24.18
C LYS A 106 -3.20 16.77 -24.67
N THR A 107 -3.24 17.79 -23.82
CA THR A 107 -2.78 19.14 -24.12
C THR A 107 -1.26 19.16 -24.30
N LEU A 108 -0.51 18.54 -23.39
CA LEU A 108 0.95 18.49 -23.45
C LEU A 108 1.44 17.65 -24.63
N ILE A 109 0.76 16.55 -24.93
CA ILE A 109 1.03 15.74 -26.13
C ILE A 109 0.78 16.55 -27.40
N MET A 110 -0.33 17.28 -27.48
CA MET A 110 -0.66 18.11 -28.63
C MET A 110 0.38 19.22 -28.85
N LEU A 111 0.79 19.90 -27.78
CA LEU A 111 1.86 20.92 -27.83
C LEU A 111 3.20 20.32 -28.26
N SER A 112 3.52 19.12 -27.78
CA SER A 112 4.73 18.40 -28.18
C SER A 112 4.72 18.09 -29.68
N ILE A 113 3.61 17.58 -30.21
CA ILE A 113 3.47 17.31 -31.66
C ILE A 113 3.56 18.61 -32.47
N ALA A 114 2.87 19.68 -32.05
CA ALA A 114 2.94 20.98 -32.72
C ALA A 114 4.37 21.56 -32.74
N SER A 115 5.12 21.39 -31.63
CA SER A 115 6.51 21.80 -31.54
C SER A 115 7.42 21.03 -32.48
N LEU A 116 7.16 19.73 -32.72
CA LEU A 116 7.93 18.92 -33.68
C LEU A 116 7.76 19.43 -35.10
N PHE A 117 6.52 19.75 -35.51
CA PHE A 117 6.26 20.35 -36.81
C PHE A 117 6.92 21.73 -36.92
N SER A 118 6.83 22.55 -35.88
CA SER A 118 7.45 23.89 -35.85
C SER A 118 8.97 23.80 -35.97
N LEU A 119 9.59 22.84 -35.27
CA LEU A 119 11.02 22.59 -35.32
C LEU A 119 11.45 22.05 -36.69
N ALA A 120 10.67 21.15 -37.29
CA ALA A 120 10.94 20.62 -38.63
C ALA A 120 10.86 21.73 -39.69
N VAL A 121 9.84 22.58 -39.64
CA VAL A 121 9.70 23.74 -40.54
C VAL A 121 10.84 24.73 -40.32
N GLY A 122 11.11 25.12 -39.07
CA GLY A 122 12.16 26.09 -38.74
C GLY A 122 13.57 25.62 -39.13
N ILE A 123 13.86 24.32 -39.04
CA ILE A 123 15.10 23.74 -39.58
C ILE A 123 15.06 23.68 -41.11
N SER A 124 13.94 23.25 -41.71
CA SER A 124 13.82 23.08 -43.16
C SER A 124 13.99 24.40 -43.92
N GLU A 125 13.20 25.41 -43.57
CA GLU A 125 13.72 26.61 -42.91
C GLU A 125 15.19 26.94 -43.17
N ASP A 126 15.91 27.12 -42.06
CA ASP A 126 17.34 27.46 -41.92
C ASP A 126 18.33 26.80 -42.90
N TYR A 127 18.03 25.63 -43.44
CA TYR A 127 18.90 24.87 -44.34
C TYR A 127 18.50 24.95 -45.82
N SER A 128 17.41 25.64 -46.16
CA SER A 128 16.99 25.81 -47.55
C SER A 128 17.94 26.73 -48.32
N SER A 129 18.10 26.48 -49.62
CA SER A 129 18.91 27.33 -50.52
C SER A 129 18.32 28.74 -50.72
N ARG A 130 17.14 29.02 -50.16
CA ARG A 130 16.47 30.32 -50.18
C ARG A 130 16.76 31.17 -48.93
N HIS A 131 17.64 30.72 -48.05
CA HIS A 131 17.99 31.47 -46.84
C HIS A 131 18.74 32.76 -47.16
N PRO A 132 18.27 33.92 -46.66
CA PRO A 132 18.93 35.19 -46.91
C PRO A 132 20.36 35.19 -46.36
N GLU A 133 21.32 35.60 -47.20
CA GLU A 133 22.70 35.75 -46.78
C GLU A 133 22.81 36.88 -45.73
N GLY A 134 23.22 36.50 -44.51
CA GLY A 134 23.41 37.44 -43.39
C GLY A 134 22.38 37.29 -42.25
N GLU A 135 21.32 36.49 -42.42
CA GLU A 135 20.37 36.23 -41.33
C GLU A 135 20.82 35.05 -40.43
N PRO A 136 20.61 35.16 -39.10
CA PRO A 136 20.95 34.10 -38.17
C PRO A 136 19.97 32.92 -38.27
N ARG A 137 20.51 31.69 -38.33
CA ARG A 137 19.75 30.43 -38.38
C ARG A 137 19.22 30.04 -37.00
N VAL A 138 18.09 30.60 -36.62
CA VAL A 138 17.45 30.43 -35.30
C VAL A 138 16.05 29.83 -35.39
N GLY A 139 15.64 29.30 -36.53
CA GLY A 139 14.30 28.71 -36.73
C GLY A 139 14.01 27.52 -35.80
N TRP A 140 15.04 26.83 -35.30
CA TRP A 140 14.89 25.76 -34.32
C TRP A 140 14.50 26.24 -32.91
N VAL A 141 14.77 27.53 -32.58
CA VAL A 141 14.63 28.07 -31.22
C VAL A 141 13.19 28.09 -30.75
N GLU A 142 12.23 28.40 -31.64
CA GLU A 142 10.81 28.43 -31.30
C GLU A 142 10.29 27.04 -30.88
N GLY A 143 10.59 26.02 -31.69
CA GLY A 143 10.22 24.64 -31.37
C GLY A 143 10.85 24.14 -30.08
N VAL A 144 12.12 24.46 -29.84
CA VAL A 144 12.81 24.08 -28.59
C VAL A 144 12.28 24.84 -27.38
N ALA A 145 11.90 26.11 -27.53
CA ALA A 145 11.30 26.88 -26.44
C ALA A 145 9.98 26.27 -25.97
N ILE A 146 9.15 25.79 -26.89
CA ILE A 146 7.90 25.09 -26.56
C ILE A 146 8.18 23.76 -25.85
N LEU A 147 9.13 22.96 -26.33
CA LEU A 147 9.52 21.70 -25.69
C LEU A 147 10.07 21.92 -24.27
N ALA A 148 10.89 22.95 -24.08
CA ALA A 148 11.42 23.31 -22.77
C ALA A 148 10.30 23.73 -21.80
N ALA A 149 9.32 24.49 -22.28
CA ALA A 149 8.14 24.87 -21.47
C ALA A 149 7.32 23.64 -21.07
N VAL A 150 7.04 22.72 -21.99
CA VAL A 150 6.34 21.46 -21.70
C VAL A 150 7.10 20.65 -20.66
N ALA A 151 8.42 20.49 -20.82
CA ALA A 151 9.25 19.74 -19.87
C ALA A 151 9.22 20.35 -18.46
N ALA A 152 9.29 21.67 -18.34
CA ALA A 152 9.19 22.36 -17.06
C ALA A 152 7.83 22.14 -16.38
N VAL A 153 6.73 22.21 -17.14
CA VAL A 153 5.38 21.95 -16.62
C VAL A 153 5.22 20.51 -16.15
N VAL A 154 5.66 19.52 -16.93
CA VAL A 154 5.61 18.10 -16.54
C VAL A 154 6.42 17.88 -15.26
N LEU A 155 7.63 18.44 -15.18
CA LEU A 155 8.50 18.26 -14.03
C LEU A 155 7.89 18.89 -12.76
N THR A 156 7.38 20.12 -12.85
CA THR A 156 6.73 20.78 -11.71
C THR A 156 5.50 20.02 -11.25
N ASN A 157 4.67 19.51 -12.17
CA ASN A 157 3.51 18.67 -11.84
C ASN A 157 3.93 17.37 -11.14
N ALA A 158 4.91 16.64 -11.69
CA ALA A 158 5.38 15.39 -11.11
C ALA A 158 6.01 15.58 -9.72
N ILE A 159 6.78 16.66 -9.52
CA ILE A 159 7.34 17.01 -8.21
C ILE A 159 6.21 17.29 -7.22
N ASN A 160 5.20 18.08 -7.61
CA ASN A 160 4.06 18.39 -6.76
C ASN A 160 3.31 17.12 -6.34
N ASP A 161 3.05 16.21 -7.28
CA ASP A 161 2.34 14.97 -6.98
C ASP A 161 3.17 14.02 -6.11
N TYR A 162 4.49 13.93 -6.34
CA TYR A 162 5.38 13.18 -5.46
C TYR A 162 5.37 13.72 -4.03
N GLN A 163 5.40 15.05 -3.87
CA GLN A 163 5.32 15.66 -2.55
C GLN A 163 3.98 15.39 -1.87
N LYS A 164 2.86 15.47 -2.60
CA LYS A 164 1.53 15.12 -2.09
C LYS A 164 1.49 13.66 -1.62
N GLU A 165 1.94 12.71 -2.44
CA GLU A 165 1.93 11.29 -2.10
C GLU A 165 2.74 11.01 -0.82
N LYS A 166 3.93 11.62 -0.70
CA LYS A 166 4.76 11.53 0.51
C LYS A 166 4.06 12.11 1.75
N GLN A 167 3.35 13.22 1.60
CA GLN A 167 2.58 13.82 2.69
C GLN A 167 1.38 12.96 3.09
N PHE A 168 0.65 12.41 2.12
CA PHE A 168 -0.45 11.47 2.37
C PHE A 168 0.03 10.24 3.12
N LYS A 169 1.14 9.63 2.70
CA LYS A 169 1.72 8.48 3.41
C LYS A 169 2.07 8.83 4.86
N LYS A 170 2.68 10.00 5.09
CA LYS A 170 3.00 10.47 6.45
C LYS A 170 1.76 10.73 7.30
N LEU A 171 0.70 11.28 6.72
CA LEU A 171 -0.57 11.53 7.40
C LEU A 171 -1.27 10.21 7.74
N ASN A 172 -1.28 9.23 6.83
CA ASN A 172 -1.85 7.92 7.06
C ASN A 172 -1.10 7.16 8.16
N ALA A 173 0.23 7.13 8.11
CA ALA A 173 1.04 6.49 9.16
C ALA A 173 0.75 7.10 10.55
N LYS A 174 0.61 8.43 10.64
CA LYS A 174 0.20 9.09 11.91
C LYS A 174 -1.23 8.79 12.31
N LYS A 175 -2.15 8.67 11.37
CA LYS A 175 -3.55 8.38 11.63
C LYS A 175 -3.74 6.96 12.15
N GLU A 176 -2.91 6.03 11.69
CA GLU A 176 -2.91 4.62 12.08
C GLU A 176 -2.21 4.37 13.42
N ASP A 177 -1.27 5.23 13.81
CA ASP A 177 -0.62 5.18 15.13
C ASP A 177 -1.59 5.59 16.24
N ARG A 178 -2.36 4.59 16.71
CA ARG A 178 -3.33 4.73 17.78
C ARG A 178 -3.06 3.67 18.83
N SER A 179 -3.31 4.04 20.08
CA SER A 179 -3.31 3.11 21.21
C SER A 179 -4.72 2.61 21.50
N VAL A 180 -4.87 1.32 21.78
CA VAL A 180 -6.13 0.69 22.19
C VAL A 180 -5.94 0.06 23.57
N LYS A 181 -6.98 0.14 24.40
CA LYS A 181 -7.02 -0.53 25.69
C LYS A 181 -7.48 -1.97 25.48
N LEU A 182 -6.85 -2.90 26.18
CA LEU A 182 -7.20 -4.31 26.14
C LEU A 182 -6.88 -4.99 27.47
N ILE A 183 -7.35 -6.21 27.67
CA ILE A 183 -7.03 -7.03 28.84
C ILE A 183 -6.06 -8.15 28.43
N ARG A 184 -4.91 -8.22 29.11
CA ARG A 184 -3.90 -9.28 28.98
C ARG A 184 -3.33 -9.63 30.35
N ASP A 185 -3.13 -10.91 30.62
CA ASP A 185 -2.67 -11.43 31.92
C ASP A 185 -3.52 -10.91 33.11
N GLY A 186 -4.84 -10.75 32.90
CA GLY A 186 -5.77 -10.23 33.91
C GLY A 186 -5.62 -8.74 34.25
N ARG A 187 -4.85 -7.97 33.45
CA ARG A 187 -4.64 -6.53 33.65
C ARG A 187 -5.00 -5.74 32.40
N GLU A 188 -5.61 -4.58 32.60
CA GLU A 188 -5.77 -3.60 31.53
C GLU A 188 -4.40 -3.09 31.07
N LYS A 189 -4.13 -3.17 29.77
CA LYS A 189 -2.93 -2.64 29.13
C LYS A 189 -3.34 -1.77 27.95
N GLN A 190 -2.54 -0.74 27.70
CA GLN A 190 -2.69 0.11 26.52
C GLN A 190 -1.56 -0.24 25.54
N VAL A 191 -1.91 -0.74 24.36
CA VAL A 191 -0.95 -1.17 23.34
C VAL A 191 -1.23 -0.44 22.02
N SER A 192 -0.26 -0.44 21.10
CA SER A 192 -0.50 0.05 19.74
C SER A 192 -1.51 -0.85 19.02
N VAL A 193 -2.35 -0.28 18.15
CA VAL A 193 -3.23 -1.02 17.23
C VAL A 193 -2.46 -2.13 16.50
N HIS A 194 -1.21 -1.88 16.12
CA HIS A 194 -0.38 -2.84 15.39
C HIS A 194 0.03 -4.08 16.19
N GLU A 195 -0.11 -4.03 17.52
CA GLU A 195 0.22 -5.14 18.41
C GLU A 195 -0.99 -5.97 18.86
N ILE A 196 -2.19 -5.59 18.41
CA ILE A 196 -3.42 -6.37 18.62
C ILE A 196 -3.30 -7.70 17.87
N ASN A 197 -3.69 -8.77 18.53
CA ASN A 197 -3.73 -10.12 18.00
C ASN A 197 -5.16 -10.66 18.06
N VAL A 198 -5.45 -11.68 17.23
CA VAL A 198 -6.74 -12.38 17.25
C VAL A 198 -6.99 -12.99 18.64
N GLY A 199 -8.10 -12.61 19.28
CA GLY A 199 -8.47 -13.07 20.61
C GLY A 199 -8.15 -12.08 21.75
N ASP A 200 -7.57 -10.91 21.47
CA ASP A 200 -7.51 -9.84 22.46
C ASP A 200 -8.93 -9.38 22.87
N ILE A 201 -9.10 -9.09 24.16
CA ILE A 201 -10.34 -8.54 24.71
C ILE A 201 -10.17 -7.03 24.81
N LEU A 202 -11.00 -6.28 24.08
CA LEU A 202 -10.98 -4.82 23.96
C LEU A 202 -11.96 -4.12 24.91
#